data_AF-A0A9E6CBH5-F1
#
_entry.id   AF-A0A9E6CBH5-F1
#
_cell.length_a   1.000
_cell.length_b   1.000
_cell.length_c   1.000
_cell.angle_alpha   90.00
_cell.angle_beta   90.00
_cell.angle_gamma   90.00
#
_symmetry.space_group_name_H-M   'P 1'
#
loop_
_entity.id
_entity.type
_entity.pdbx_description
1 polymer ?
#
loop_
_entity_poly.entity_id
_entity_poly.type
_entity_poly.pdbx_seq_one_letter_code
_entity_poly.pdbx_strand_id
1 'polypeptide(L)'
;SLKRLLTEKCFYCEGTGVLKSRRTICYDIFRQISRDAPGYKTNGIQVAVHPKIGHMLLKEESSFVEMLEKGLEKEIVIVPRPDFHVEQFEISYIHLDKEQRVSPN
;
A
#
# COMPACT_ATOMS: atom_id res chain seq x y z
N SER A 1 -17.19 -30.25 2.79
CA SER A 1 -17.01 -29.22 1.75
C SER A 1 -16.31 -27.99 2.31
N LEU A 2 -15.38 -27.47 1.52
CA LEU A 2 -14.25 -26.61 1.89
C LEU A 2 -14.63 -25.11 1.89
N LYS A 3 -14.25 -24.40 2.95
CA LYS A 3 -14.03 -22.94 3.04
C LYS A 3 -15.22 -22.00 2.77
N ARG A 4 -15.90 -21.68 3.88
CA ARG A 4 -16.68 -20.45 4.09
C ARG A 4 -15.89 -19.21 3.65
N LEU A 5 -16.50 -18.40 2.78
CA LEU A 5 -16.63 -16.93 2.88
C LEU A 5 -15.40 -16.16 3.42
N LEU A 6 -14.50 -15.75 2.53
CA LEU A 6 -13.60 -14.60 2.75
C LEU A 6 -13.58 -13.72 1.49
N THR A 7 -14.76 -13.46 0.93
CA THR A 7 -14.93 -12.44 -0.09
C THR A 7 -15.44 -11.18 0.60
N GLU A 8 -14.54 -10.42 1.20
CA GLU A 8 -14.85 -9.02 1.49
C GLU A 8 -15.02 -8.33 0.14
N LYS A 9 -16.21 -7.77 -0.10
CA LYS A 9 -16.44 -6.90 -1.24
C LYS A 9 -15.38 -5.80 -1.15
N CYS A 10 -14.50 -5.72 -2.13
CA CYS A 10 -13.63 -4.58 -2.32
C CYS A 10 -14.52 -3.32 -2.37
N PHE A 11 -14.56 -2.57 -1.27
CA PHE A 11 -15.46 -1.42 -1.06
C PHE A 11 -15.29 -0.31 -2.13
N TYR A 12 -14.22 -0.39 -2.92
CA TYR A 12 -13.81 0.58 -3.92
C TYR A 12 -14.03 0.09 -5.35
N CYS A 13 -14.29 -1.20 -5.51
CA CYS A 13 -14.55 -1.80 -6.79
C CYS A 13 -16.06 -1.71 -7.09
N GLU A 14 -16.59 -0.49 -7.20
CA GLU A 14 -17.99 -0.22 -7.60
C GLU A 14 -18.25 -0.57 -9.09
N GLY A 15 -17.81 -1.75 -9.53
CA GLY A 15 -18.19 -2.34 -10.82
C GLY A 15 -17.78 -1.56 -12.07
N THR A 16 -16.94 -0.53 -11.98
CA THR A 16 -16.63 0.35 -13.11
C THR A 16 -15.27 0.03 -13.72
N GLY A 17 -15.32 -0.40 -14.98
CA GLY A 17 -14.18 -0.91 -15.73
C GLY A 17 -13.04 0.08 -15.90
N VAL A 18 -11.83 -0.46 -15.71
CA VAL A 18 -10.64 -0.28 -16.55
C VAL A 18 -10.44 1.12 -17.15
N LEU A 19 -9.85 2.02 -16.37
CA LEU A 19 -8.86 2.95 -16.92
C LEU A 19 -7.61 2.79 -16.06
N LYS A 20 -6.48 2.37 -16.63
CA LYS A 20 -5.17 2.37 -15.98
C LYS A 20 -4.77 3.83 -15.66
N SER A 21 -5.36 4.37 -14.61
CA SER A 21 -5.04 5.69 -14.06
C SER A 21 -4.22 5.51 -12.80
N ARG A 22 -3.61 6.59 -12.30
CA ARG A 22 -2.84 6.62 -11.05
C ARG A 22 -3.55 5.93 -9.88
N ARG A 23 -4.88 6.01 -9.83
CA ARG A 23 -5.74 5.29 -8.88
C ARG A 23 -5.62 3.76 -8.97
N THR A 24 -5.56 3.20 -10.17
CA THR A 24 -5.39 1.75 -10.38
C THR A 24 -4.07 1.26 -9.78
N ILE A 25 -2.98 2.02 -9.93
CA ILE A 25 -1.67 1.69 -9.34
C ILE A 25 -1.75 1.70 -7.81
N CYS A 26 -2.41 2.71 -7.22
CA CYS A 26 -2.65 2.72 -5.76
C CYS A 26 -3.40 1.46 -5.30
N TYR A 27 -4.46 1.06 -6.00
CA TYR A 27 -5.20 -0.16 -5.65
C TYR A 27 -4.38 -1.44 -5.83
N ASP A 28 -3.49 -1.49 -6.83
CA ASP A 28 -2.62 -2.64 -7.03
C ASP A 28 -1.64 -2.80 -5.86
N ILE A 29 -1.05 -1.69 -5.41
CA ILE A 29 -0.21 -1.63 -4.21
C ILE A 29 -0.98 -2.16 -2.99
N PHE A 30 -2.18 -1.64 -2.73
CA PHE A 30 -2.99 -2.08 -1.58
C PHE A 30 -3.34 -3.55 -1.63
N ARG A 31 -3.70 -4.07 -2.81
CA ARG A 31 -4.01 -5.50 -3.00
C ARG A 31 -2.79 -6.37 -2.76
N GLN A 32 -1.63 -5.95 -3.24
CA GLN A 32 -0.39 -6.69 -3.04
C GLN A 32 -0.01 -6.71 -1.56
N ILE A 33 -0.05 -5.56 -0.89
CA ILE A 33 0.16 -5.45 0.55
C ILE A 33 -0.80 -6.37 1.32
N SER A 34 -2.11 -6.29 1.07
CA SER A 34 -3.11 -7.10 1.78
C SER A 34 -2.92 -8.60 1.56
N ARG A 35 -2.44 -9.01 0.39
CA ARG A 35 -2.16 -10.41 0.05
C ARG A 35 -0.91 -10.94 0.72
N ASP A 36 0.17 -10.18 0.66
CA ASP A 36 1.51 -10.60 1.07
C ASP A 36 1.76 -10.35 2.56
N ALA A 37 1.28 -9.23 3.11
CA ALA A 37 1.49 -8.84 4.50
C ALA A 37 1.22 -9.95 5.55
N PRO A 38 0.12 -10.72 5.51
CA PRO A 38 -0.09 -11.79 6.49
C PRO A 38 0.92 -12.95 6.39
N GLY A 39 1.62 -13.10 5.26
CA GLY A 39 2.67 -14.10 5.08
C GLY A 39 4.02 -13.71 5.67
N TYR A 40 4.30 -12.41 5.79
CA TYR A 40 5.57 -11.89 6.31
C TYR A 40 5.47 -11.57 7.81
N LYS A 41 6.45 -12.02 8.62
CA LYS A 41 6.56 -11.66 10.06
C LYS A 41 7.18 -10.29 10.30
N THR A 42 7.09 -9.38 9.34
CA THR A 42 7.65 -8.03 9.43
C THR A 42 6.64 -7.05 10.02
N ASN A 43 7.11 -6.08 10.78
CA ASN A 43 6.27 -5.03 11.37
C ASN A 43 6.19 -3.77 10.50
N GLY A 44 6.88 -3.78 9.36
CA GLY A 44 6.94 -2.67 8.42
C GLY A 44 6.82 -3.09 6.97
N ILE A 45 6.29 -2.16 6.20
CA ILE A 45 6.04 -2.31 4.77
C ILE A 45 6.53 -1.03 4.10
N GLN A 46 7.59 -1.13 3.32
CA GLN A 46 8.14 -0.03 2.56
C GLN A 46 7.61 -0.07 1.13
N VAL A 47 7.04 1.03 0.67
CA VAL A 47 6.45 1.17 -0.66
C VAL A 47 7.20 2.25 -1.42
N ALA A 48 8.06 1.86 -2.34
CA ALA A 48 8.79 2.77 -3.20
C ALA A 48 7.97 3.07 -4.46
N VAL A 49 7.64 4.34 -4.68
CA VAL A 49 6.76 4.79 -5.78
C VAL A 49 7.21 6.13 -6.33
N HIS A 50 6.79 6.48 -7.54
CA HIS A 50 6.97 7.84 -8.03
C HIS A 50 6.30 8.87 -7.09
N PRO A 51 6.91 10.04 -6.81
CA PRO A 51 6.41 11.05 -5.87
C PRO A 51 4.95 11.47 -6.11
N LYS A 52 4.49 11.53 -7.37
CA LYS A 52 3.06 11.78 -7.66
C LYS A 52 2.14 10.73 -7.04
N ILE A 53 2.50 9.45 -7.12
CA ILE A 53 1.70 8.36 -6.55
C ILE A 53 1.84 8.36 -5.03
N GLY A 54 3.06 8.54 -4.51
CA GLY A 54 3.28 8.63 -3.06
C GLY A 54 2.46 9.75 -2.41
N HIS A 55 2.38 10.90 -3.06
CA HIS A 55 1.56 12.01 -2.58
C HIS A 55 0.04 11.70 -2.67
N MET A 56 -0.41 10.97 -3.69
CA MET A 56 -1.80 10.49 -3.76
C MET A 56 -2.10 9.50 -2.64
N LEU A 57 -1.21 8.55 -2.37
CA LEU A 57 -1.35 7.58 -1.28
C LEU A 57 -1.41 8.25 0.10
N LEU A 58 -0.56 9.27 0.33
CA LEU A 58 -0.50 10.00 1.59
C LEU A 58 -1.59 11.06 1.77
N LYS A 59 -2.18 11.60 0.69
CA LYS A 59 -3.22 12.64 0.77
C LYS A 59 -4.61 12.14 0.38
N GLU A 60 -4.77 11.61 -0.83
CA GLU A 60 -6.08 11.21 -1.35
C GLU A 60 -6.55 9.90 -0.72
N GLU A 61 -5.64 8.93 -0.59
CA GLU A 61 -5.96 7.59 -0.11
C GLU A 61 -5.37 7.36 1.31
N SER A 62 -5.16 8.43 2.08
CA SER A 62 -4.55 8.35 3.42
C SER A 62 -5.38 7.47 4.36
N SER A 63 -6.70 7.59 4.29
CA SER A 63 -7.63 6.77 5.08
C SER A 63 -7.49 5.27 4.76
N PHE A 64 -7.10 4.93 3.53
CA PHE A 64 -6.84 3.55 3.11
C PHE A 64 -5.54 3.01 3.68
N VAL A 65 -4.49 3.82 3.65
CA VAL A 65 -3.21 3.51 4.28
C VAL A 65 -3.42 3.24 5.77
N GLU A 66 -4.09 4.16 6.49
CA GLU A 66 -4.37 4.00 7.92
C GLU A 66 -5.21 2.75 8.22
N MET A 67 -6.19 2.44 7.38
CA MET A 67 -7.01 1.23 7.53
C MET A 67 -6.17 -0.04 7.36
N LEU A 68 -5.27 -0.07 6.38
CA LEU A 68 -4.35 -1.19 6.16
C LEU A 68 -3.34 -1.33 7.31
N GLU A 69 -2.77 -0.22 7.78
CA GLU A 69 -1.85 -0.22 8.92
C GLU A 69 -2.52 -0.78 10.17
N LYS A 70 -3.75 -0.36 10.46
CA LYS A 70 -4.53 -0.86 11.60
C LYS A 70 -4.98 -2.32 11.41
N GLY A 71 -5.37 -2.70 10.21
CA GLY A 71 -5.85 -4.05 9.92
C GLY A 71 -4.74 -5.11 9.90
N LEU A 72 -3.52 -4.71 9.51
CA LEU A 72 -2.35 -5.58 9.46
C LEU A 72 -1.44 -5.45 10.68
N GLU A 73 -1.68 -4.46 11.54
CA GLU A 73 -0.83 -4.07 12.67
C GLU A 73 0.63 -3.80 12.25
N LYS A 74 0.81 -3.19 11.07
CA LYS A 74 2.10 -2.88 10.44
C LYS A 74 2.16 -1.44 10.02
N GLU A 75 3.35 -0.85 10.04
CA GLU A 75 3.55 0.53 9.59
C GLU A 75 3.94 0.56 8.11
N ILE A 76 3.28 1.41 7.33
CA ILE A 76 3.49 1.57 5.88
C ILE A 76 4.34 2.82 5.64
N VAL A 77 5.54 2.63 5.12
CA VAL A 77 6.49 3.70 4.80
C VAL A 77 6.52 3.94 3.31
N ILE A 78 6.05 5.10 2.88
CA ILE A 78 6.04 5.48 1.46
C ILE A 78 7.33 6.22 1.12
N VAL A 79 8.11 5.67 0.19
CA VAL A 79 9.39 6.23 -0.25
C VAL A 79 9.24 6.79 -1.67
N PRO A 80 9.22 8.13 -1.84
CA PRO A 80 9.16 8.74 -3.15
C PRO A 80 10.48 8.52 -3.90
N ARG A 81 10.41 7.90 -5.08
CA ARG A 81 11.53 7.70 -6.01
C ARG A 81 11.25 8.45 -7.31
N PRO A 82 11.85 9.62 -7.55
CA PRO A 82 11.61 10.40 -8.77
C PRO A 82 12.11 9.67 -10.03
N ASP A 83 13.05 8.74 -9.89
CA ASP A 83 13.56 7.90 -10.98
C ASP A 83 12.56 6.84 -11.46
N PHE A 84 11.50 6.57 -10.68
CA PHE A 84 10.50 5.56 -11.04
C PHE A 84 9.44 6.15 -11.96
N HIS A 85 8.99 5.39 -12.94
CA HIS A 85 7.80 5.79 -13.70
C HIS A 85 6.56 5.79 -12.79
N VAL A 86 5.52 6.57 -13.14
CA VAL A 86 4.26 6.60 -12.36
C VAL A 86 3.56 5.25 -12.27
N GLU A 87 3.84 4.34 -13.20
CA GLU A 87 3.33 2.96 -13.19
C GLU A 87 4.24 1.98 -12.44
N GLN A 88 5.45 2.39 -12.07
CA GLN A 88 6.40 1.55 -11.35
C GLN A 88 6.28 1.77 -9.85
N PHE A 89 6.22 0.66 -9.14
CA PHE A 89 6.24 0.62 -7.69
C PHE A 89 6.94 -0.64 -7.21
N GLU A 90 7.49 -0.59 -6.02
CA GLU A 90 8.17 -1.71 -5.38
C GLU A 90 7.75 -1.79 -3.91
N ILE A 91 7.44 -3.00 -3.45
CA ILE A 91 6.99 -3.25 -2.08
C ILE A 91 8.04 -4.14 -1.41
N SER A 92 8.63 -3.63 -0.34
CA SER A 92 9.63 -4.31 0.48
C SER A 92 9.09 -4.50 1.89
N TYR A 93 9.17 -5.72 2.41
CA TYR A 93 8.76 -6.03 3.78
C TYR A 93 9.98 -5.92 4.68
N ILE A 94 9.98 -4.97 5.60
CA ILE A 94 11.11 -4.67 6.48
C ILE A 94 10.69 -4.75 7.95
N HIS A 95 11.63 -5.13 8.81
CA HIS A 95 11.44 -4.93 10.24
C HIS A 95 11.70 -3.47 10.56
N LEU A 96 10.64 -2.73 10.93
CA LEU A 96 10.78 -1.36 11.41
C LEU A 96 11.20 -1.39 12.87
N ASP A 97 12.49 -1.31 13.10
CA ASP A 97 13.03 -0.78 14.35
C ASP A 97 12.74 0.72 14.34
N LYS A 98 12.01 1.22 15.35
CA LYS A 98 11.45 2.59 15.42
C LYS A 98 12.48 3.75 15.44
N GLU A 99 13.70 3.55 14.95
CA GLU A 99 14.82 4.48 15.09
C GLU A 99 15.03 5.45 13.90
N GLN A 100 14.16 5.47 12.88
CA GLN A 100 14.33 6.40 11.73
C GLN A 100 13.07 7.21 11.39
N ARG A 101 12.37 7.70 12.43
CA ARG A 101 11.30 8.70 12.29
C ARG A 101 11.79 10.16 12.38
N VAL A 102 13.02 10.48 11.95
CA VAL A 102 13.47 11.88 11.80
C VAL A 102 14.73 11.88 10.93
N SER A 103 14.78 12.51 9.75
CA SER A 103 15.10 13.95 9.51
C SER A 103 15.64 14.09 8.06
N PRO A 104 15.91 15.28 7.49
CA PRO A 104 15.56 16.65 7.89
C PRO A 104 14.92 17.48 6.75
N ASN A 105 14.21 18.55 7.09
CA ASN A 105 14.53 19.87 6.57
C ASN A 105 14.15 20.94 7.60
#